data_AF-A0A7N2LLA2-F1
#
_entry.id   AF-A0A7N2LLA2-F1
#
_cell.length_a   1.000
_cell.length_b   1.000
_cell.length_c   1.000
_cell.angle_alpha   90.00
_cell.angle_beta   90.00
_cell.angle_gamma   90.00
#
_symmetry.space_group_name_H-M   'P 1'
#
loop_
_entity.id
_entity.type
_entity.pdbx_description
1 polymer ?
#
loop_
_entity_poly.entity_id
_entity_poly.type
_entity_poly.pdbx_seq_one_letter_code
_entity_poly.pdbx_strand_id
1 'polypeptide(L)'
;MAALIPRHTASKLALLSSQRSTLLHTTPSSLMSSHFPATQNGPRTTLPSRSPAAGLSKTGEYLVLKVDALANWAQSASIWPVTLGLACCAVEMMHASAARYDMDRMGTFFRPSPRQADLMIVAGTLTNKMAPALRK
;
A
#
# COMPACT_ATOMS: atom_id res chain seq x y z
N MET A 1 45.54 -7.38 10.34
CA MET A 1 46.96 -7.05 10.06
C MET A 1 46.96 -5.71 9.34
N ALA A 2 47.33 -4.65 10.05
CA ALA A 2 47.22 -3.26 9.62
C ALA A 2 48.45 -2.85 8.79
N ALA A 3 48.23 -2.07 7.73
CA ALA A 3 49.25 -1.35 6.97
C ALA A 3 48.53 -0.30 6.09
N LEU A 4 48.97 0.94 5.89
CA LEU A 4 49.97 1.78 6.53
C LEU A 4 49.66 3.21 6.02
N ILE A 5 49.76 4.21 6.89
CA ILE A 5 49.52 5.62 6.63
C ILE A 5 50.79 6.26 6.04
N PRO A 6 50.73 7.08 4.98
CA PRO A 6 51.75 8.09 4.73
C PRO A 6 51.29 9.45 5.29
N ARG A 7 52.01 9.88 6.31
CA ARG A 7 52.02 11.25 6.81
C ARG A 7 52.84 12.10 5.84
N HIS A 8 52.28 13.18 5.30
CA HIS A 8 53.11 14.30 4.85
C HIS A 8 52.41 15.64 5.11
N THR A 9 53.02 16.37 6.05
CA THR A 9 53.18 17.84 6.09
C THR A 9 51.93 18.71 6.18
N ALA A 10 51.62 19.06 7.43
CA ALA A 10 51.04 20.35 7.79
C ALA A 10 51.87 21.51 7.23
N SER A 11 51.20 22.58 6.76
CA SER A 11 51.48 23.98 7.09
C SER A 11 50.85 24.91 6.06
N LYS A 12 49.72 25.55 6.42
CA LYS A 12 49.41 26.96 6.15
C LYS A 12 48.02 27.27 6.71
N LEU A 13 48.01 27.78 7.93
CA LEU A 13 46.85 28.44 8.55
C LEU A 13 47.00 29.96 8.37
N ALA A 14 45.86 30.64 8.47
CA ALA A 14 45.69 32.11 8.58
C ALA A 14 45.74 32.82 7.20
N LEU A 15 44.74 33.60 6.75
CA LEU A 15 43.88 34.55 7.44
C LEU A 15 42.72 35.01 6.52
N LEU A 16 41.85 35.86 7.07
CA LEU A 16 40.64 36.52 6.52
C LEU A 16 39.35 35.72 6.73
N SER A 17 38.63 35.87 7.85
CA SER A 17 37.88 37.06 8.30
C SER A 17 36.89 37.57 7.26
N SER A 18 35.60 37.24 7.39
CA SER A 18 34.50 38.22 7.26
C SER A 18 33.13 37.53 7.50
N GLN A 19 32.41 38.01 8.51
CA GLN A 19 30.92 38.05 8.63
C GLN A 19 30.19 36.69 8.65
N ARG A 20 29.67 36.16 9.77
CA ARG A 20 28.67 36.64 10.75
C ARG A 20 27.43 37.30 10.13
N SER A 21 26.27 36.74 10.51
CA SER A 21 24.88 37.23 10.35
C SER A 21 24.21 36.70 9.07
N THR A 22 22.99 36.19 9.03
CA THR A 22 21.89 36.05 9.99
C THR A 22 20.77 35.28 9.27
N LEU A 23 19.94 34.55 10.02
CA LEU A 23 18.51 34.32 9.77
C LEU A 23 18.07 33.30 8.68
N LEU A 24 17.41 32.25 9.20
CA LEU A 24 16.11 31.74 8.77
C LEU A 24 15.89 31.54 7.26
N HIS A 25 16.05 30.29 6.83
CA HIS A 25 15.22 29.77 5.76
C HIS A 25 14.64 28.42 6.18
N THR A 26 13.49 28.52 6.86
CA THR A 26 12.44 27.52 6.80
C THR A 26 11.95 27.44 5.35
N THR A 27 12.20 26.35 4.65
CA THR A 27 11.33 25.93 3.54
C THR A 27 10.21 25.07 4.11
N PRO A 28 8.98 25.59 4.26
CA PRO A 28 7.81 24.75 4.21
C PRO A 28 7.52 24.48 2.73
N SER A 29 8.19 23.50 2.14
CA SER A 29 7.81 23.01 0.82
C SER A 29 6.57 22.14 0.97
N SER A 30 5.44 22.86 0.90
CA SER A 30 4.26 22.48 0.13
C SER A 30 3.70 21.08 0.40
N LEU A 31 2.63 21.07 1.20
CA LEU A 31 1.34 20.50 0.82
C LEU A 31 1.26 20.13 -0.67
N MET A 32 1.68 18.91 -1.01
CA MET A 32 1.05 18.15 -2.07
C MET A 32 -0.05 17.34 -1.40
N SER A 33 -1.14 18.04 -1.08
CA SER A 33 -2.45 17.41 -1.00
C SER A 33 -2.76 16.94 -2.42
N SER A 34 -2.27 15.75 -2.78
CA SER A 34 -2.87 15.00 -3.87
C SER A 34 -4.23 14.56 -3.38
N HIS A 35 -5.20 15.48 -3.45
CA HIS A 35 -6.56 15.11 -3.77
C HIS A 35 -6.46 14.38 -5.11
N PHE A 36 -6.21 13.08 -5.05
CA PHE A 36 -6.58 12.20 -6.14
C PHE A 36 -8.10 12.33 -6.24
N PRO A 37 -8.67 12.90 -7.32
CA PRO A 37 -10.05 12.62 -7.60
C PRO A 37 -10.09 11.11 -7.81
N ALA A 38 -10.65 10.38 -6.84
CA ALA A 38 -11.08 9.01 -7.06
C ALA A 38 -12.13 9.08 -8.17
N THR A 39 -11.70 9.04 -9.43
CA THR A 39 -12.56 8.79 -10.57
C THR A 39 -13.03 7.36 -10.40
N GLN A 40 -14.17 7.18 -9.74
CA GLN A 40 -14.82 5.90 -9.46
C GLN A 40 -15.42 5.25 -10.72
N ASN A 41 -14.74 5.37 -11.87
CA ASN A 41 -15.14 4.72 -13.12
C ASN A 41 -14.37 3.41 -13.34
N GLY A 42 -13.96 2.74 -12.26
CA GLY A 42 -13.70 1.31 -12.32
C GLY A 42 -15.04 0.59 -12.40
N PRO A 43 -15.13 -0.60 -13.02
CA PRO A 43 -16.30 -1.44 -12.83
C PRO A 43 -16.48 -1.58 -11.34
N ARG A 44 -17.54 -0.97 -10.80
CA ARG A 44 -18.00 -1.26 -9.45
C ARG A 44 -18.03 -2.77 -9.42
N THR A 45 -17.13 -3.40 -8.68
CA THR A 45 -17.31 -4.78 -8.27
C THR A 45 -18.58 -4.71 -7.46
N THR A 46 -19.70 -4.85 -8.16
CA THR A 46 -20.94 -5.28 -7.59
C THR A 46 -20.55 -6.63 -7.05
N LEU A 47 -20.16 -6.67 -5.77
CA LEU A 47 -20.61 -7.75 -4.91
C LEU A 47 -22.01 -8.07 -5.41
N PRO A 48 -22.30 -9.29 -5.87
CA PRO A 48 -23.64 -9.61 -6.33
C PRO A 48 -24.56 -9.17 -5.20
N SER A 49 -25.25 -8.06 -5.42
CA SER A 49 -26.30 -7.59 -4.55
C SER A 49 -27.35 -8.65 -4.75
N ARG A 50 -27.23 -9.73 -3.96
CA ARG A 50 -28.15 -10.84 -4.01
C ARG A 50 -29.48 -10.22 -3.65
N SER A 51 -30.29 -9.98 -4.67
CA SER A 51 -31.61 -9.37 -4.50
C SER A 51 -32.31 -10.14 -3.38
N PRO A 52 -32.98 -9.44 -2.44
CA PRO A 52 -33.73 -10.13 -1.39
C PRO A 52 -34.64 -11.12 -2.09
N ALA A 53 -34.58 -12.38 -1.68
CA ALA A 53 -35.29 -13.47 -2.33
C ALA A 53 -36.79 -13.13 -2.38
N ALA A 54 -37.25 -12.63 -3.51
CA ALA A 54 -38.63 -12.23 -3.70
C ALA A 54 -39.50 -13.48 -3.59
N GLY A 55 -40.25 -13.61 -2.48
CA GLY A 55 -41.15 -14.74 -2.23
C GLY A 55 -40.91 -15.52 -0.94
N LEU A 56 -40.01 -15.08 -0.04
CA LEU A 56 -39.76 -15.75 1.24
C LEU A 56 -40.60 -15.12 2.39
N SER A 57 -40.94 -15.91 3.41
CA SER A 57 -41.63 -15.40 4.61
C SER A 57 -40.76 -14.36 5.35
N LYS A 58 -41.37 -13.40 6.05
CA LYS A 58 -40.65 -12.34 6.79
C LYS A 58 -39.56 -12.87 7.73
N THR A 59 -39.80 -14.03 8.34
CA THR A 59 -38.81 -14.74 9.16
C THR A 59 -37.66 -15.29 8.31
N GLY A 60 -37.98 -15.89 7.15
CA GLY A 60 -36.96 -16.39 6.24
C GLY A 60 -36.10 -15.27 5.64
N GLU A 61 -36.68 -14.12 5.28
CA GLU A 61 -35.92 -12.95 4.84
C GLU A 61 -34.93 -12.47 5.92
N TYR A 62 -35.37 -12.39 7.18
CA TYR A 62 -34.50 -12.01 8.29
C TYR A 62 -33.32 -13.00 8.47
N LEU A 63 -33.59 -14.30 8.39
CA LEU A 63 -32.55 -15.32 8.49
C LEU A 63 -31.55 -15.24 7.34
N VAL A 64 -32.03 -15.07 6.10
CA VAL A 64 -31.17 -14.89 4.92
C VAL A 64 -30.27 -13.68 5.08
N LEU A 65 -30.80 -12.54 5.54
CA LEU A 65 -30.02 -11.34 5.79
C LEU A 65 -28.95 -11.54 6.87
N LYS A 66 -29.27 -12.28 7.94
CA LYS A 66 -28.30 -12.59 9.01
C LYS A 66 -27.18 -13.51 8.53
N VAL A 67 -27.51 -14.51 7.73
CA VAL A 67 -26.52 -15.41 7.13
C VAL A 67 -25.65 -14.66 6.12
N ASP A 68 -26.24 -13.82 5.29
CA ASP A 68 -25.49 -13.00 4.33
C ASP A 68 -24.58 -11.98 5.04
N ALA A 69 -25.07 -11.37 6.12
CA ALA A 69 -24.24 -10.49 6.97
C ALA A 69 -23.05 -11.25 7.60
N LEU A 70 -23.27 -12.47 8.08
CA LEU A 70 -22.22 -13.31 8.64
C LEU A 70 -21.19 -13.73 7.57
N ALA A 71 -21.65 -14.11 6.39
CA ALA A 71 -20.77 -14.49 5.27
C ALA A 71 -19.91 -13.31 4.80
N ASN A 72 -20.50 -12.12 4.68
CA ASN A 72 -19.76 -10.90 4.32
C ASN A 72 -18.77 -10.49 5.42
N TRP A 73 -19.13 -10.66 6.69
CA TRP A 73 -18.21 -10.44 7.80
C TRP A 73 -17.02 -11.41 7.74
N ALA A 74 -17.28 -12.70 7.51
CA ALA A 74 -16.22 -13.70 7.41
C ALA A 74 -15.25 -13.39 6.25
N GLN A 75 -15.74 -13.05 5.06
CA GLN A 75 -14.90 -12.72 3.91
C GLN A 75 -14.09 -11.44 4.10
N SER A 76 -14.66 -10.43 4.77
CA SER A 76 -13.95 -9.18 5.05
C SER A 76 -12.95 -9.28 6.20
N ALA A 77 -13.14 -10.23 7.12
CA ALA A 77 -12.26 -10.46 8.26
C ALA A 77 -11.03 -11.34 7.93
N SER A 78 -11.02 -12.06 6.80
CA SER A 78 -9.90 -12.91 6.38
C SER A 78 -9.62 -12.75 4.90
N ILE A 79 -8.85 -11.72 4.53
CA ILE A 79 -8.56 -11.39 3.14
C ILE A 79 -7.16 -11.88 2.81
N TRP A 80 -7.01 -12.76 1.82
CA TRP A 80 -5.69 -13.26 1.44
C TRP A 80 -5.24 -12.65 0.11
N PRO A 81 -4.51 -11.52 0.11
CA PRO A 81 -4.08 -10.89 -1.12
C PRO A 81 -2.84 -11.55 -1.72
N VAL A 82 -2.80 -11.62 -3.05
CA VAL A 82 -1.56 -11.76 -3.81
C VAL A 82 -1.09 -10.39 -4.30
N THR A 83 0.17 -10.07 -4.09
CA THR A 83 0.72 -8.74 -4.39
C THR A 83 1.64 -8.79 -5.59
N LEU A 84 1.36 -7.97 -6.59
CA LEU A 84 2.21 -7.77 -7.75
C LEU A 84 2.97 -6.47 -7.58
N GLY A 85 4.19 -6.57 -7.06
CA GLY A 85 5.09 -5.43 -6.89
C GLY A 85 5.74 -5.02 -8.21
N LEU A 86 5.11 -4.12 -8.95
CA LEU A 86 5.56 -3.68 -10.28
C LEU A 86 6.44 -2.43 -10.24
N ALA A 87 6.27 -1.58 -9.22
CA ALA A 87 7.02 -0.33 -9.07
C ALA A 87 7.14 0.06 -7.58
N CYS A 88 7.29 1.36 -7.29
CA CYS A 88 7.48 1.90 -5.95
C CYS A 88 6.31 1.61 -4.98
N CYS A 89 5.07 1.42 -5.45
CA CYS A 89 3.97 1.05 -4.56
C CYS A 89 4.20 -0.31 -3.87
N ALA A 90 5.09 -1.16 -4.39
CA ALA A 90 5.50 -2.40 -3.74
C ALA A 90 6.18 -2.14 -2.38
N VAL A 91 7.02 -1.11 -2.27
CA VAL A 91 7.69 -0.79 -1.00
C VAL A 91 6.75 -0.12 0.00
N GLU A 92 5.74 0.60 -0.49
CA GLU A 92 4.67 1.12 0.35
C GLU A 92 3.85 -0.02 0.96
N MET A 93 3.58 -1.08 0.17
CA MET A 93 2.91 -2.28 0.65
C MET A 93 3.74 -3.07 1.67
N MET A 94 5.07 -3.14 1.50
CA MET A 94 5.97 -3.73 2.50
C MET A 94 5.95 -2.94 3.81
N HIS A 95 5.84 -1.61 3.76
CA HIS A 95 5.67 -0.81 4.96
C HIS A 95 4.27 -0.93 5.57
N ALA A 96 3.24 -1.17 4.75
CA ALA A 96 1.89 -1.44 5.23
C ALA A 96 1.80 -2.77 5.99
N SER A 97 2.61 -3.77 5.61
CA SER A 97 2.74 -5.03 6.34
C SER A 97 3.74 -4.98 7.50
N ALA A 98 4.53 -3.91 7.61
CA ALA A 98 5.48 -3.74 8.70
C ALA A 98 4.78 -3.37 10.03
N ALA A 99 5.51 -3.51 11.14
CA ALA A 99 4.98 -3.39 12.50
C ALA A 99 4.22 -2.08 12.83
N ARG A 100 4.42 -1.01 12.05
CA ARG A 100 3.69 0.26 12.26
C ARG A 100 2.22 0.16 11.83
N TYR A 101 1.93 -0.52 10.72
CA TYR A 101 0.59 -0.57 10.13
C TYR A 101 -0.01 -1.99 10.10
N ASP A 102 0.82 -3.01 10.31
CA ASP A 102 0.51 -4.42 10.54
C ASP A 102 -0.84 -4.88 9.96
N MET A 103 -0.85 -5.05 8.63
CA MET A 103 -2.01 -5.57 7.91
C MET A 103 -2.45 -6.97 8.39
N ASP A 104 -1.57 -7.76 9.00
CA ASP A 104 -1.89 -9.10 9.52
C ASP A 104 -2.92 -9.02 10.65
N ARG A 105 -2.90 -7.95 11.45
CA ARG A 105 -3.90 -7.70 12.49
C ARG A 105 -5.33 -7.52 11.95
N MET A 106 -5.47 -7.04 10.71
CA MET A 106 -6.76 -6.92 10.04
C MET A 106 -7.18 -8.21 9.33
N GLY A 107 -6.47 -9.33 9.56
CA GLY A 107 -6.72 -10.60 8.90
C GLY A 107 -6.24 -10.63 7.45
N THR A 108 -5.29 -9.77 7.10
CA THR A 108 -4.70 -9.71 5.75
C THR A 108 -3.38 -10.46 5.69
N PHE A 109 -3.35 -11.58 4.97
CA PHE A 109 -2.15 -12.43 4.86
C PHE A 109 -1.66 -12.54 3.42
N PHE A 110 -0.43 -12.08 3.17
CA PHE A 110 0.16 -12.05 1.83
C PHE A 110 0.55 -13.45 1.35
N ARG A 111 -0.17 -13.96 0.34
CA ARG A 111 0.11 -15.28 -0.25
C ARG A 111 0.76 -15.14 -1.63
N PRO A 112 1.91 -15.79 -1.88
CA PRO A 112 2.61 -15.64 -3.16
C PRO A 112 1.91 -16.35 -4.32
N SER A 113 1.09 -17.37 -4.04
CA SER A 113 0.37 -18.14 -5.05
C SER A 113 -1.01 -17.54 -5.32
N PRO A 114 -1.34 -17.09 -6.54
CA PRO A 114 -2.64 -16.51 -6.85
C PRO A 114 -3.80 -17.51 -6.73
N ARG A 115 -3.51 -18.82 -6.79
CA ARG A 115 -4.53 -19.89 -6.66
C ARG A 115 -5.16 -20.00 -5.26
N GLN A 116 -4.51 -19.40 -4.27
CA GLN A 116 -4.93 -19.44 -2.86
C GLN A 116 -5.33 -18.05 -2.36
N ALA A 117 -5.34 -17.04 -3.23
CA ALA A 117 -5.61 -15.65 -2.87
C ALA A 117 -7.05 -15.27 -3.24
N ASP A 118 -7.69 -14.47 -2.39
CA ASP A 118 -9.05 -13.97 -2.62
C ASP A 118 -9.05 -12.71 -3.50
N LEU A 119 -7.98 -11.93 -3.44
CA LEU A 119 -7.83 -10.71 -4.23
C LEU A 119 -6.39 -10.49 -4.68
N MET A 120 -6.23 -9.68 -5.73
CA MET A 120 -4.92 -9.36 -6.30
C MET A 120 -4.67 -7.86 -6.23
N ILE A 121 -3.58 -7.47 -5.57
CA ILE A 121 -3.15 -6.07 -5.46
C ILE A 121 -2.07 -5.79 -6.49
N VAL A 122 -2.37 -4.93 -7.47
CA VAL A 122 -1.40 -4.47 -8.48
C VAL A 122 -0.71 -3.21 -7.96
N ALA A 123 0.48 -3.38 -7.39
CA ALA A 123 1.23 -2.31 -6.74
C ALA A 123 2.29 -1.73 -7.68
N GLY A 124 1.85 -0.80 -8.54
CA GLY A 124 2.73 -0.01 -9.40
C GLY A 124 2.21 0.14 -10.82
N THR A 125 3.05 0.69 -11.68
CA THR A 125 2.70 0.95 -13.09
C THR A 125 2.64 -0.35 -13.90
N LEU A 126 1.49 -0.59 -14.53
CA LEU A 126 1.31 -1.71 -15.45
C LEU A 126 1.76 -1.33 -16.86
N THR A 127 2.71 -2.08 -17.41
CA THR A 127 3.20 -1.89 -18.78
C THR A 127 2.44 -2.77 -19.76
N ASN A 128 2.39 -2.36 -21.04
CA ASN A 128 1.77 -3.15 -22.12
C ASN A 128 2.36 -4.56 -22.23
N LYS A 129 3.65 -4.72 -21.91
CA LYS A 129 4.34 -6.03 -21.89
C LYS A 129 3.89 -6.91 -20.72
N MET A 130 3.52 -6.33 -19.59
CA MET A 130 3.06 -7.05 -18.40
C MET A 130 1.56 -7.36 -18.42
N ALA A 131 0.77 -6.62 -19.20
CA ALA A 131 -0.68 -6.83 -19.36
C ALA A 131 -1.12 -8.29 -19.64
N PRO A 132 -0.48 -9.06 -20.53
CA PRO A 132 -0.87 -10.46 -20.75
C PRO A 132 -0.55 -11.38 -19.56
N ALA A 133 0.49 -11.09 -18.78
CA ALA A 133 0.85 -11.88 -17.60
C ALA A 133 -0.12 -11.66 -16.43
N LEU A 134 -0.67 -10.45 -16.30
CA LEU A 134 -1.67 -10.14 -15.26
C LEU A 134 -2.99 -10.89 -15.46
N ARG A 135 -3.38 -11.14 -16.72
CA ARG A 135 -4.64 -11.79 -17.08
C ARG A 135 -4.60 -13.32 -17.02
N LYS A 136 -3.42 -13.92 -16.78
CA LYS A 136 -3.19 -15.37 -16.83
C LYS A 136 -3.21 -15.96 -15.42
#